data_AF-A0A2A7MEV1-F1
#
_entry.id   AF-A0A2A7MEV1-F1
#
_cell.length_a   1.000
_cell.length_b   1.000
_cell.length_c   1.000
_cell.angle_alpha   90.00
_cell.angle_beta   90.00
_cell.angle_gamma   90.00
#
_symmetry.space_group_name_H-M   'P 1'
#
loop_
_entity.id
_entity.type
_entity.pdbx_description
1 polymer ?
#
loop_
_entity_poly.entity_id
_entity_poly.type
_entity_poly.pdbx_seq_one_letter_code
_entity_poly.pdbx_strand_id
1 'polypeptide(L)' 'MEKASIESPEYVFNTWLKEKCNESEMIVVNDIPFLVDDCIEILKGNIIYAEKNINQLIVKTEDDMRYILEEFL' A
#
# COMPACT_ATOMS: atom_id res chain seq x y z
N MET A 1 -21.36 -10.75 19.40
CA MET A 1 -19.92 -10.75 19.12
C MET A 1 -19.79 -10.48 17.62
N GLU A 2 -19.73 -9.22 17.24
CA GLU A 2 -19.47 -8.83 15.85
C GLU A 2 -18.09 -9.37 15.48
N LYS A 3 -18.03 -10.22 14.44
CA LYS A 3 -16.76 -10.54 13.81
C LYS A 3 -16.32 -9.25 13.12
N ALA A 4 -15.28 -8.60 13.63
CA ALA A 4 -14.57 -7.60 12.85
C ALA A 4 -14.13 -8.32 11.56
N SER A 5 -14.66 -7.87 10.42
CA SER A 5 -14.18 -8.32 9.12
C SER A 5 -12.72 -7.92 9.04
N ILE A 6 -11.82 -8.89 9.10
CA ILE A 6 -10.41 -8.63 8.85
C ILE A 6 -10.34 -8.35 7.34
N GLU A 7 -10.18 -7.08 6.98
CA GLU A 7 -9.97 -6.67 5.60
C GLU A 7 -8.70 -7.35 5.07
N SER A 8 -8.72 -7.81 3.81
CA SER A 8 -7.51 -8.40 3.25
C SER A 8 -6.43 -7.33 3.12
N PRO A 9 -5.13 -7.68 3.29
CA PRO A 9 -4.03 -6.74 3.11
C PRO A 9 -4.08 -6.02 1.75
N GLU A 10 -4.43 -6.72 0.69
CA GLU A 10 -4.62 -6.14 -0.64
C GLU A 10 -5.79 -5.15 -0.69
N TYR A 11 -6.88 -5.40 0.04
CA TYR A 11 -7.98 -4.45 0.12
C TYR A 11 -7.54 -3.15 0.80
N VAL A 12 -6.80 -3.25 1.91
CA VAL A 12 -6.25 -2.09 2.63
C VAL A 12 -5.31 -1.30 1.71
N PHE A 13 -4.41 -1.99 1.00
CA PHE A 13 -3.49 -1.38 0.04
C PHE A 13 -4.20 -0.63 -1.09
N ASN A 14 -5.11 -1.31 -1.80
CA ASN A 14 -5.83 -0.70 -2.93
C ASN A 14 -6.74 0.45 -2.49
N THR A 15 -7.35 0.35 -1.30
CA THR A 15 -8.21 1.40 -0.76
C THR A 15 -7.39 2.63 -0.37
N TRP A 16 -6.27 2.43 0.33
CA TRP A 16 -5.39 3.53 0.71
C TRP A 16 -4.85 4.26 -0.53
N LEU A 17 -4.40 3.53 -1.55
CA LEU A 17 -3.96 4.14 -2.80
C LEU A 17 -5.06 5.01 -3.40
N LYS A 18 -6.29 4.51 -3.55
CA LYS A 18 -7.41 5.29 -4.09
C LYS A 18 -7.81 6.51 -3.26
N GLU A 19 -7.61 6.45 -1.94
CA GLU A 19 -7.90 7.59 -1.05
C GLU A 19 -6.85 8.70 -1.15
N LYS A 20 -5.63 8.34 -1.54
CA LYS A 20 -4.42 9.16 -1.33
C LYS A 20 -3.75 9.60 -2.62
N CYS A 21 -3.83 8.77 -3.65
CA CYS A 21 -3.22 8.98 -4.96
C CYS A 21 -4.17 8.52 -6.08
N ASN A 22 -3.98 9.06 -7.29
CA ASN A 22 -4.54 8.50 -8.51
C ASN A 22 -3.52 7.57 -9.20
N GLU A 23 -3.98 6.64 -10.04
CA GLU A 23 -3.12 5.64 -10.74
C GLU A 23 -1.98 6.28 -11.57
N SER A 24 -2.18 7.51 -12.07
CA SER A 24 -1.19 8.27 -12.84
C SER A 24 -0.29 9.20 -12.01
N GLU A 25 -0.43 9.21 -10.68
CA GLU A 25 0.37 10.04 -9.79
C GLU A 25 1.64 9.33 -9.32
N MET A 26 2.54 10.11 -8.75
CA MET A 26 3.73 9.59 -8.09
C MET A 26 3.41 9.26 -6.63
N ILE A 27 4.10 8.26 -6.10
CA ILE A 27 4.09 7.86 -4.70
C ILE A 27 5.53 7.66 -4.24
N VAL A 28 5.84 7.98 -2.98
CA VAL A 28 7.15 7.67 -2.40
C VAL A 28 7.09 6.29 -1.76
N VAL A 29 8.00 5.40 -2.16
CA VAL A 29 8.17 4.06 -1.60
C VAL A 29 9.59 3.96 -1.05
N ASN A 30 9.73 3.84 0.27
CA ASN A 30 11.04 3.82 0.95
C ASN A 30 11.97 4.95 0.46
N ASP A 31 11.50 6.19 0.52
CA ASP A 31 12.22 7.40 0.08
C ASP A 31 12.51 7.51 -1.43
N ILE A 32 11.99 6.59 -2.25
CA ILE A 32 12.18 6.58 -3.71
C ILE A 32 10.83 6.82 -4.40
N PRO A 33 10.73 7.77 -5.34
CA PRO A 33 9.48 8.02 -6.04
C PRO A 33 9.21 6.97 -7.14
N PHE A 34 7.96 6.48 -7.19
CA PHE A 34 7.44 5.53 -8.18
C PHE A 34 6.12 6.04 -8.77
N LEU A 35 5.76 5.58 -9.96
CA LEU A 35 4.37 5.69 -10.42
C LEU A 35 3.49 4.76 -9.58
N VAL A 36 2.26 5.19 -9.28
CA VAL A 36 1.30 4.39 -8.53
C VAL A 36 1.00 3.07 -9.25
N ASP A 37 0.81 3.10 -10.57
CA ASP A 37 0.62 1.88 -11.37
C ASP A 37 1.78 0.89 -11.23
N ASP A 38 3.02 1.36 -11.35
CA ASP A 38 4.21 0.51 -11.18
C ASP A 38 4.24 -0.10 -9.76
N CYS A 39 3.89 0.67 -8.74
CA CYS A 39 3.83 0.22 -7.36
C CYS A 39 2.77 -0.89 -7.17
N ILE A 40 1.60 -0.73 -7.78
CA ILE A 40 0.53 -1.75 -7.78
C ILE A 40 1.03 -3.03 -8.44
N GLU A 41 1.64 -2.94 -9.63
CA GLU A 41 2.12 -4.12 -10.35
C GLU A 41 3.18 -4.89 -9.58
N ILE A 42 4.10 -4.19 -8.89
CA ILE A 42 5.17 -4.81 -8.08
C ILE A 42 4.59 -5.56 -6.88
N LEU A 43 3.61 -4.96 -6.19
CA LEU A 43 3.14 -5.48 -4.90
C LEU A 43 1.95 -6.45 -5.02
N LYS A 44 1.17 -6.37 -6.10
CA LYS A 44 -0.03 -7.18 -6.31
C LYS A 44 0.25 -8.68 -6.18
N GLY A 45 -0.59 -9.38 -5.42
CA GLY A 45 -0.47 -10.82 -5.20
C GLY A 45 0.61 -11.25 -4.20
N ASN A 46 1.46 -10.33 -3.74
CA ASN A 46 2.57 -10.64 -2.83
C ASN A 46 2.34 -10.11 -1.40
N ILE A 47 1.26 -9.36 -1.15
CA ILE A 47 1.04 -8.67 0.13
C ILE A 47 0.49 -9.62 1.19
N ILE A 48 1.26 -9.84 2.26
CA ILE A 48 0.81 -10.62 3.44
C ILE A 48 0.31 -9.74 4.58
N TYR A 49 0.64 -8.45 4.56
CA TYR A 49 0.26 -7.50 5.60
C TYR A 49 0.25 -6.08 5.06
N ALA A 50 -0.76 -5.31 5.46
CA ALA A 50 -0.88 -3.90 5.16
C ALA A 50 -1.51 -3.18 6.37
N GLU A 51 -0.89 -2.10 6.82
CA GLU A 51 -1.41 -1.25 7.90
C GLU A 51 -1.27 0.22 7.53
N LYS A 52 -2.39 0.95 7.63
CA LYS A 52 -2.43 2.39 7.43
C LYS A 52 -2.09 3.14 8.71
N ASN A 53 -1.21 4.11 8.59
CA ASN A 53 -0.96 5.19 9.56
C ASN A 53 -1.49 6.52 8.98
N ILE A 54 -1.33 7.62 9.72
CA ILE A 54 -1.93 8.94 9.39
C ILE A 54 -1.62 9.37 7.94
N ASN A 55 -0.36 9.26 7.51
CA ASN A 55 0.09 9.67 6.16
C ASN A 55 0.89 8.58 5.42
N GLN A 56 0.95 7.38 5.99
CA GLN A 56 1.80 6.31 5.47
C GLN A 56 1.03 5.01 5.39
N LEU A 57 1.39 4.17 4.44
CA LEU A 57 0.96 2.77 4.40
C LEU A 57 2.19 1.87 4.56
N ILE A 58 2.14 0.98 5.54
CA ILE A 58 3.18 -0.04 5.76
C ILE A 58 2.71 -1.32 5.10
N VAL A 59 3.50 -1.84 4.16
CA VAL A 59 3.24 -3.08 3.43
C VAL A 59 4.35 -4.08 3.73
N LYS A 60 4.00 -5.35 3.96
CA LYS A 60 4.95 -6.46 3.94
C LYS A 60 4.54 -7.52 2.93
N THR A 61 5.54 -8.08 2.27
CA THR A 61 5.38 -9.09 1.22
C THR A 61 5.85 -10.48 1.65
N GLU A 62 5.49 -11.51 0.89
CA GLU A 62 5.84 -12.92 1.16
C GLU A 62 7.36 -13.19 1.26
N ASP A 63 8.17 -12.39 0.57
CA ASP A 63 9.64 -12.44 0.60
C ASP A 63 10.27 -11.70 1.79
N ASP A 64 9.45 -11.35 2.80
CA ASP A 64 9.81 -10.62 4.02
C ASP A 64 10.35 -9.19 3.75
N MET A 65 10.07 -8.63 2.56
CA MET A 65 10.34 -7.23 2.28
C MET A 65 9.32 -6.32 2.95
N ARG A 66 9.76 -5.13 3.33
CA ARG A 66 8.93 -4.09 3.94
C ARG A 66 8.99 -2.81 3.11
N TYR A 67 7.82 -2.29 2.79
CA TYR A 67 7.63 -1.05 2.05
C TYR A 67 6.88 -0.04 2.90
N ILE A 68 7.34 1.20 2.89
CA ILE A 68 6.67 2.36 3.47
C ILE A 68 6.26 3.24 2.30
N LEU A 69 4.96 3.40 2.13
CA LEU A 69 4.34 4.17 1.07
C LEU A 69 3.86 5.51 1.64
N GLU A 70 4.18 6.61 0.96
CA GLU A 70 3.82 7.97 1.36
C GLU A 70 3.34 8.79 0.15
N GLU A 71 2.39 9.70 0.38
CA GLU A 71 1.93 10.65 -0.65
C GLU A 71 3.11 11.49 -1.18
N PHE A 72 3.17 11.69 -2.49
CA PHE A 72 4.15 12.59 -3.11
C PHE A 72 3.64 14.04 -2.99
N LEU A 73 4.21 14.81 -2.05
CA LEU A 73 3.86 16.21 -1.77
C LEU A 73 4.42 17.20 -2.80
#